data_AF-A0A8S2K959-F1
#
_entry.id   AF-A0A8S2K959-F1
#
_cell.length_a   1.000
_cell.length_b   1.000
_cell.length_c   1.000
_cell.angle_alpha   90.00
_cell.angle_beta   90.00
_cell.angle_gamma   90.00
#
_symmetry.space_group_name_H-M   'P 1'
#
loop_
_entity.id
_entity.type
_entity.pdbx_description
1 polymer ?
#
loop_
_entity_poly.entity_id
_entity_poly.type
_entity_poly.pdbx_seq_one_letter_code
_entity_poly.pdbx_strand_id
1 'polypeptide(L)'
;MGQDIISTRTAQRRLNQFNNGNFELDDSSRSGRPVEVDLDRLKQLIEDDPRLTTRCLAEKLGCSHTTVETYLNKLGKTWKYGVWIPHKLSAHQLQYRIDIYLDLLTSHRNYE
;
A
#
# COMPACT_ATOMS: atom_id res chain seq x y z
N MET A 1 -42.94 0.23 27.93
CA MET A 1 -42.11 -0.36 26.84
C MET A 1 -40.66 -0.26 27.29
N GLY A 2 -39.94 -1.38 27.40
CA GLY A 2 -38.57 -1.41 27.92
C GLY A 2 -37.57 -0.70 27.00
N GLN A 3 -36.54 -0.11 27.58
CA GLN A 3 -35.55 0.76 26.93
C GLN A 3 -34.70 0.10 25.82
N ASP A 4 -34.91 -1.19 25.56
CA ASP A 4 -34.02 -2.05 24.76
C ASP A 4 -34.76 -2.88 23.70
N ILE A 5 -35.93 -2.39 23.25
CA ILE A 5 -36.78 -3.07 22.28
C ILE A 5 -36.64 -2.41 20.90
N ILE A 6 -36.42 -3.21 19.87
CA ILE A 6 -36.37 -2.73 18.48
C ILE A 6 -37.68 -2.05 18.09
N SER A 7 -37.60 -0.97 17.32
CA SER A 7 -38.79 -0.30 16.78
C SER A 7 -39.61 -1.25 15.90
N THR A 8 -40.93 -1.13 15.95
CA THR A 8 -41.88 -1.86 15.07
C THR A 8 -41.50 -1.73 13.59
N ARG A 9 -41.02 -0.55 13.18
CA ARG A 9 -40.54 -0.29 11.81
C ARG A 9 -39.31 -1.13 11.44
N THR A 10 -38.38 -1.30 12.38
CA THR A 10 -37.17 -2.12 12.18
C THR A 10 -37.53 -3.60 12.08
N ALA A 11 -38.46 -4.07 12.93
CA ALA A 11 -38.95 -5.45 12.90
C ALA A 11 -39.64 -5.79 11.57
N GLN A 12 -40.52 -4.91 11.07
CA GLN A 12 -41.17 -5.06 9.77
C GLN A 12 -40.15 -5.09 8.61
N ARG A 13 -39.14 -4.22 8.63
CA ARG A 13 -38.09 -4.20 7.61
C ARG A 13 -37.30 -5.50 7.57
N ARG A 14 -36.94 -6.08 8.72
CA ARG A 14 -36.26 -7.38 8.79
C ARG A 14 -37.15 -8.52 8.33
N LEU A 15 -38.43 -8.54 8.72
CA LEU A 15 -39.37 -9.57 8.27
C LEU A 15 -39.52 -9.57 6.75
N ASN A 16 -39.58 -8.38 6.12
CA ASN A 16 -39.60 -8.27 4.66
C ASN A 16 -38.31 -8.77 4.01
N GLN A 17 -37.14 -8.54 4.61
CA GLN A 17 -35.87 -9.08 4.12
C GLN A 17 -35.86 -10.62 4.18
N PHE A 18 -36.34 -11.21 5.28
CA PHE A 18 -36.45 -12.66 5.42
C PHE A 18 -37.44 -13.27 4.43
N ASN A 19 -38.60 -12.63 4.21
CA ASN A 19 -39.56 -13.08 3.19
C ASN A 19 -38.99 -13.01 1.76
N ASN A 20 -38.07 -12.08 1.51
CA ASN A 20 -37.35 -11.97 0.24
C ASN A 20 -36.12 -12.90 0.17
N GLY A 21 -35.94 -13.81 1.13
CA GLY A 21 -34.86 -14.79 1.16
C GLY A 21 -33.50 -14.24 1.59
N ASN A 22 -33.43 -13.00 2.08
CA ASN A 22 -32.21 -12.43 2.66
C ASN A 22 -32.17 -12.70 4.17
N PHE A 23 -31.34 -13.68 4.57
CA PHE A 23 -31.13 -14.07 5.96
C PHE A 23 -29.83 -13.49 6.56
N GLU A 24 -29.14 -12.59 5.85
CA GLU A 24 -27.94 -11.95 6.38
C GLU A 24 -28.32 -11.06 7.57
N LEU A 25 -27.67 -11.33 8.71
CA LEU A 25 -27.89 -10.58 9.94
C LEU A 25 -26.98 -9.35 10.03
N ASP A 26 -25.88 -9.35 9.28
CA ASP A 26 -24.92 -8.25 9.22
C ASP A 26 -25.47 -7.05 8.47
N ASP A 27 -25.00 -5.87 8.87
CA ASP A 27 -25.29 -4.64 8.16
C ASP A 27 -24.65 -4.68 6.77
N SER A 28 -25.44 -4.37 5.74
CA SER A 28 -24.90 -4.16 4.40
C SER A 28 -23.84 -3.06 4.41
N SER A 29 -22.88 -3.15 3.48
CA SER A 29 -21.84 -2.14 3.26
C SER A 29 -22.45 -0.75 3.24
N ARG A 30 -22.12 0.07 4.25
CA ARG A 30 -22.59 1.46 4.31
C ARG A 30 -21.87 2.26 3.24
N SER A 31 -22.58 3.16 2.56
CA SER A 31 -21.96 4.16 1.70
C SER A 31 -21.19 5.15 2.56
N GLY A 32 -19.93 4.82 2.87
CA GLY A 32 -18.99 5.73 3.52
C GLY A 32 -18.53 6.84 2.57
N ARG A 33 -17.76 7.80 3.09
CA ARG A 33 -17.17 8.85 2.26
C ARG A 33 -16.17 8.23 1.27
N PRO A 34 -16.37 8.35 -0.06
CA PRO A 34 -15.34 7.97 -1.00
C PRO A 34 -14.17 8.93 -0.83
N VAL A 35 -13.00 8.38 -0.53
CA VAL A 35 -11.75 9.14 -0.62
C VAL A 35 -11.17 8.77 -1.98
N GLU A 36 -11.27 9.71 -2.90
CA GLU A 36 -10.89 9.54 -4.30
C GLU A 36 -9.43 9.97 -4.45
N VAL A 37 -8.51 9.18 -3.92
CA VAL A 37 -7.09 9.32 -4.27
C VAL A 37 -6.78 8.30 -5.34
N ASP A 38 -6.24 8.79 -6.45
CA ASP A 38 -5.73 7.98 -7.55
C ASP A 38 -4.56 7.12 -7.03
N LEU A 39 -4.85 5.85 -6.78
CA LEU A 39 -3.89 4.87 -6.27
C LEU A 39 -2.78 4.58 -7.27
N ASP A 40 -3.08 4.61 -8.55
CA ASP A 40 -2.11 4.26 -9.59
C ASP A 40 -1.12 5.41 -9.77
N ARG A 41 -1.60 6.66 -9.69
CA ARG A 41 -0.72 7.83 -9.62
C ARG A 41 0.14 7.84 -8.36
N LEU A 42 -0.40 7.44 -7.20
CA LEU A 42 0.40 7.30 -5.98
C LEU A 42 1.51 6.25 -6.16
N LYS A 43 1.23 5.10 -6.78
CA LYS A 43 2.25 4.08 -7.06
C LYS A 43 3.35 4.59 -7.99
N GLN A 44 2.98 5.25 -9.08
CA GLN A 44 3.94 5.83 -10.03
C GLN A 44 4.90 6.79 -9.32
N LEU A 45 4.39 7.70 -8.49
CA LEU A 45 5.22 8.65 -7.74
C LEU A 45 6.22 7.97 -6.80
N ILE A 46 5.85 6.83 -6.21
CA ILE A 46 6.73 6.04 -5.32
C ILE A 46 7.79 5.27 -6.11
N GLU A 47 7.44 4.77 -7.29
CA GLU A 47 8.38 4.07 -8.18
C GLU A 47 9.42 5.02 -8.77
N ASP A 48 9.00 6.24 -9.14
CA ASP A 48 9.88 7.28 -9.65
C ASP A 48 10.90 7.76 -8.59
N ASP A 49 10.42 8.06 -7.38
CA ASP A 49 11.29 8.42 -6.26
C ASP A 49 10.76 7.89 -4.91
N PRO A 50 11.33 6.78 -4.41
CA PRO A 50 10.89 6.19 -3.14
C PRO A 50 11.30 7.02 -1.91
N ARG A 51 12.07 8.11 -2.08
CA ARG A 51 12.50 8.98 -0.97
C ARG A 51 11.55 10.14 -0.70
N LEU A 52 10.50 10.30 -1.50
CA LEU A 52 9.52 11.37 -1.30
C LEU A 52 8.82 11.27 0.06
N THR A 53 8.61 12.41 0.68
CA THR A 53 7.87 12.50 1.94
C THR A 53 6.37 12.43 1.70
N THR A 54 5.61 12.01 2.72
CA THR A 54 4.13 11.95 2.66
C THR A 54 3.50 13.31 2.37
N ARG A 55 4.11 14.41 2.84
CA ARG A 55 3.69 15.79 2.53
C ARG A 55 3.91 16.16 1.06
N CYS A 56 5.08 15.82 0.49
CA CYS A 56 5.34 16.10 -0.93
C CYS A 56 4.41 15.29 -1.84
N LEU A 57 4.14 14.02 -1.48
CA LEU A 57 3.15 13.20 -2.18
C LEU A 57 1.74 13.80 -2.08
N ALA A 58 1.36 14.32 -0.91
CA ALA A 58 0.07 14.95 -0.69
C ALA A 58 -0.12 16.21 -1.53
N GLU A 59 0.92 17.05 -1.63
CA GLU A 59 0.93 18.23 -2.52
C GLU A 59 0.76 17.83 -4.00
N LYS A 60 1.48 16.80 -4.45
CA LYS A 60 1.38 16.30 -5.84
C LYS A 60 0.02 15.67 -6.16
N LEU A 61 -0.64 15.08 -5.17
CA LEU A 61 -1.93 14.40 -5.30
C LEU A 61 -3.13 15.29 -4.94
N GLY A 62 -2.89 16.50 -4.43
CA GLY A 62 -3.95 17.42 -4.01
C GLY A 62 -4.78 16.93 -2.81
N CYS A 63 -4.19 16.11 -1.94
CA CYS A 63 -4.88 15.53 -0.79
C CYS A 63 -4.16 15.85 0.54
N SER A 64 -4.69 15.40 1.68
CA SER A 64 -3.98 15.57 2.96
C SER A 64 -2.90 14.50 3.14
N HIS A 65 -1.82 14.83 3.87
CA HIS A 65 -0.75 13.87 4.16
C HIS A 65 -1.26 12.63 4.91
N THR A 66 -2.25 12.79 5.79
CA THR A 66 -2.89 11.68 6.53
C THR A 66 -3.61 10.71 5.59
N THR A 67 -4.19 11.23 4.50
CA THR A 67 -4.80 10.41 3.47
C THR A 67 -3.73 9.59 2.75
N VAL A 68 -2.62 10.21 2.35
CA VAL A 68 -1.49 9.50 1.73
C VAL A 68 -0.96 8.39 2.65
N GLU A 69 -0.74 8.67 3.94
CA GLU A 69 -0.29 7.68 4.92
C GLU A 69 -1.25 6.48 5.03
N THR A 70 -2.56 6.76 5.06
CA THR A 70 -3.59 5.71 5.09
C THR A 70 -3.50 4.81 3.85
N TYR A 71 -3.27 5.40 2.67
CA TYR A 71 -3.14 4.63 1.43
C TYR A 71 -1.82 3.88 1.32
N LEU A 72 -0.70 4.46 1.77
CA LEU A 72 0.57 3.75 1.83
C LEU A 72 0.48 2.51 2.71
N ASN A 73 -0.20 2.62 3.86
CA ASN A 73 -0.48 1.47 4.74
C ASN A 73 -1.36 0.43 4.05
N LYS A 74 -2.42 0.83 3.34
CA LYS A 74 -3.27 -0.09 2.54
C LYS A 74 -2.48 -0.80 1.43
N LEU A 75 -1.48 -0.13 0.84
CA LEU A 75 -0.58 -0.70 -0.16
C LEU A 75 0.55 -1.55 0.45
N GLY A 76 0.64 -1.65 1.78
CA GLY A 76 1.73 -2.35 2.47
C GLY A 76 3.10 -1.67 2.32
N LYS A 77 3.13 -0.39 1.96
CA LYS A 77 4.38 0.37 1.82
C LYS A 77 4.82 0.90 3.19
N THR A 78 6.09 0.68 3.50
CA THR A 78 6.72 1.17 4.74
C THR A 78 7.97 1.94 4.39
N TRP A 79 8.24 2.98 5.16
CA TRP A 79 9.46 3.76 4.97
C TRP A 79 10.66 3.02 5.55
N LYS A 80 11.76 2.97 4.79
CA LYS A 80 13.01 2.32 5.17
C LYS A 80 14.19 3.22 4.85
N TYR A 81 15.21 3.17 5.70
CA TYR A 81 16.48 3.84 5.45
C TYR A 81 17.21 3.21 4.26
N GLY A 82 17.92 4.04 3.51
CA GLY A 82 18.86 3.57 2.48
C GLY A 82 20.04 2.83 3.11
N VAL A 83 20.62 1.90 2.35
CA VAL A 83 21.84 1.19 2.74
C VAL A 83 23.02 2.14 2.65
N TRP A 84 23.87 2.15 3.68
CA TRP A 84 25.12 2.91 3.65
C TRP A 84 26.12 2.25 2.69
N ILE A 85 26.63 3.04 1.73
CA ILE A 85 27.62 2.60 0.77
C ILE A 85 28.96 3.29 1.12
N PRO A 86 30.06 2.55 1.38
CA PRO A 86 31.29 3.12 1.93
C PRO A 86 31.95 4.21 1.09
N HIS A 87 31.87 4.11 -0.24
CA HIS A 87 32.43 5.09 -1.15
C HIS A 87 31.70 5.06 -2.49
N LYS A 88 31.74 6.19 -3.20
CA LYS A 88 31.20 6.32 -4.55
C LYS A 88 32.22 5.75 -5.54
N LEU A 89 31.82 4.71 -6.29
CA LEU A 89 32.66 4.11 -7.32
C LEU A 89 32.64 4.93 -8.61
N SER A 90 33.78 4.98 -9.29
CA SER A 90 33.86 5.42 -10.69
C SER A 90 33.42 4.30 -11.63
N ALA A 91 33.06 4.65 -12.87
CA ALA A 91 32.67 3.67 -13.89
C ALA A 91 33.78 2.62 -14.13
N HIS A 92 35.05 3.04 -14.15
CA HIS A 92 36.20 2.15 -14.28
C HIS A 92 36.30 1.19 -13.09
N GLN A 93 36.16 1.69 -11.85
CA GLN A 93 36.21 0.85 -10.66
C GLN A 93 35.07 -0.17 -10.61
N LEU A 94 33.89 0.20 -11.12
CA LEU A 94 32.76 -0.72 -11.23
C LEU A 94 33.08 -1.87 -12.20
N GLN A 95 33.56 -1.54 -13.40
CA GLN A 95 33.89 -2.54 -14.42
C GLN A 95 34.97 -3.51 -13.93
N TYR A 96 36.06 -2.95 -13.37
CA TYR A 96 37.16 -3.76 -12.83
C TYR A 96 36.69 -4.75 -11.75
N ARG A 97 35.75 -4.33 -10.89
CA ARG A 97 35.17 -5.22 -9.88
C ARG A 97 34.33 -6.35 -10.49
N ILE A 98 33.56 -6.05 -11.54
CA ILE A 98 32.76 -7.05 -12.26
C ILE A 98 33.69 -8.08 -12.91
N ASP A 99 34.74 -7.62 -13.59
CA ASP A 99 35.68 -8.50 -14.31
C ASP A 99 36.38 -9.47 -13.35
N ILE A 100 36.89 -8.97 -12.21
CA ILE A 100 37.48 -9.82 -11.16
C ILE A 100 36.47 -10.84 -10.66
N TYR A 101 35.23 -10.43 -10.39
CA TYR A 101 34.22 -11.33 -9.83
C TYR A 101 33.85 -12.44 -10.81
N LEU A 102 33.76 -12.13 -12.11
CA LEU A 102 33.50 -13.12 -13.15
C LEU A 102 34.65 -14.12 -13.31
N ASP A 103 35.90 -13.65 -13.27
CA ASP A 103 37.09 -14.51 -13.33
C ASP A 103 37.15 -15.47 -12.13
N LEU A 104 36.91 -14.96 -10.93
CA LEU A 104 36.85 -15.79 -9.71
C LEU A 104 35.71 -16.81 -9.77
N LEU A 105 34.50 -16.40 -10.15
CA LEU A 105 33.35 -17.31 -10.26
C LEU A 105 33.57 -18.42 -11.29
N THR A 106 34.17 -18.10 -12.44
CA THR A 106 34.42 -19.06 -13.51
C THR A 106 35.53 -20.02 -13.13
N SER A 107 36.59 -19.51 -12.49
CA SER A 107 37.67 -20.33 -11.94
C SER A 107 37.13 -21.33 -10.91
N HIS A 108 36.30 -20.90 -9.95
CA HIS A 108 35.73 -21.80 -8.93
C HIS A 108 34.88 -22.94 -9.51
N ARG A 109 34.18 -22.74 -10.63
CA ARG A 109 33.41 -23.79 -11.31
C ARG A 109 34.27 -24.82 -12.05
N ASN A 110 35.52 -24.50 -12.34
CA ASN A 110 36.43 -25.38 -13.06
C ASN A 110 37.22 -26.31 -12.11
N TYR A 111 37.04 -26.18 -10.80
CA TYR A 111 37.71 -26.98 -9.77
C TYR A 111 36.74 -27.91 -8.98
N GLU A 112 35.47 -28.00 -9.38
CA GLU A 112 34.52 -29.06 -8.99
C GLU A 112 34.40 -30.12 -10.09
#